data_AF-A0A7C1G0M2-F1
#
_entry.id   AF-A0A7C1G0M2-F1
#
_cell.length_a   1.000
_cell.length_b   1.000
_cell.length_c   1.000
_cell.angle_alpha   90.00
_cell.angle_beta   90.00
_cell.angle_gamma   90.00
#
_symmetry.space_group_name_H-M   'P 1'
#
loop_
_entity.id
_entity.type
_entity.pdbx_description
1 polymer ?
#
loop_
_entity_poly.entity_id
_entity_poly.type
_entity_poly.pdbx_seq_one_letter_code
_entity_poly.pdbx_strand_id
1 'polypeptide(L)'
;MERDPVAIHATAVRPTPRAPQPQPQRAGNGWGVRLLDLLDEVGPVPPVTAFLGRAEDGGPLLLRLVNPEVAHVLVAGSGTGGAGALMRAIAISLALRNRQAWLQVVLLDLRGQSFTPLAALPHLLLPIVQDADRATDALEWLVETMQARRGRKETLPHIVIFVDELAELVNGAGQRAAVALHRLLQHGHEAGIHLIAATQRPAAPALSTLLHGHFPVRLVGRLTSAEEAQAATGRAQSGAEQIHGYGEFIAVAAGRMTRFQAAGWMLEAGV
;
A
#
# COMPACT_ATOMS: atom_id res chain seq x y z
N MET A 1 -22.82 -20.27 7.79
CA MET A 1 -21.76 -21.03 8.48
C MET A 1 -20.43 -20.44 8.03
N GLU A 2 -19.75 -19.77 8.97
CA GLU A 2 -18.57 -18.90 8.85
C GLU A 2 -17.59 -19.19 7.70
N ARG A 3 -17.26 -18.14 6.93
CA ARG A 3 -15.94 -17.98 6.28
C ARG A 3 -15.50 -16.51 6.38
N ASP A 4 -14.86 -16.17 7.49
CA ASP A 4 -13.71 -15.25 7.53
C ASP A 4 -13.01 -15.42 8.89
N PRO A 5 -11.69 -15.57 8.92
CA PRO A 5 -10.87 -14.36 8.98
C PRO A 5 -9.60 -14.44 8.11
N VAL A 6 -9.11 -13.25 7.74
CA VAL A 6 -7.91 -12.93 6.95
C VAL A 6 -8.17 -12.82 5.44
N ALA A 7 -8.69 -11.66 5.04
CA ALA A 7 -8.91 -11.31 3.65
C ALA A 7 -7.72 -10.56 3.02
N ILE A 8 -6.57 -11.24 2.88
CA ILE A 8 -6.01 -11.31 1.53
C ILE A 8 -6.92 -12.30 0.82
N HIS A 9 -7.98 -11.81 0.18
CA HIS A 9 -8.81 -12.68 -0.62
C HIS A 9 -8.03 -13.02 -1.89
N ALA A 10 -7.26 -14.11 -1.85
CA ALA A 10 -7.12 -14.96 -3.02
C ALA A 10 -8.51 -15.51 -3.32
N THR A 11 -9.36 -14.71 -3.95
CA THR A 11 -10.62 -15.22 -4.48
C THR A 11 -10.21 -16.10 -5.65
N ALA A 12 -10.10 -17.40 -5.40
CA ALA A 12 -10.11 -18.39 -6.46
C ALA A 12 -11.51 -18.34 -7.10
N VAL A 13 -11.74 -17.36 -7.96
CA VAL A 13 -12.75 -17.50 -9.01
C VAL A 13 -12.28 -18.72 -9.79
N ARG A 14 -12.99 -19.85 -9.67
CA ARG A 14 -12.61 -21.10 -10.35
C ARG A 14 -12.32 -20.77 -11.81
N PRO A 15 -11.07 -20.90 -12.29
CA PRO A 15 -10.83 -20.77 -13.72
C PRO A 15 -11.54 -21.97 -14.36
N THR A 16 -12.31 -21.72 -15.42
CA THR A 16 -12.63 -22.76 -16.40
C THR A 16 -11.31 -23.46 -16.76
N PRO A 17 -11.25 -24.80 -16.74
CA PRO A 17 -9.99 -25.52 -16.95
C PRO A 17 -9.43 -25.15 -18.31
N ARG A 18 -8.42 -24.28 -18.30
CA ARG A 18 -7.66 -23.88 -19.48
C ARG A 18 -6.37 -24.69 -19.45
N ALA A 19 -5.97 -25.19 -20.61
CA ALA A 19 -4.74 -25.93 -20.81
C ALA A 19 -3.55 -25.25 -20.11
N PRO A 20 -2.54 -26.00 -19.63
CA PRO A 20 -1.37 -25.44 -18.96
C PRO A 20 -0.81 -24.29 -19.80
N GLN A 21 -0.95 -23.07 -19.29
CA GLN A 21 -0.41 -21.91 -19.96
C GLN A 21 1.12 -21.96 -19.83
N PRO A 22 1.86 -21.64 -20.89
CA PRO A 22 3.32 -21.53 -20.79
C PRO A 22 3.66 -20.54 -19.67
N GLN A 23 4.73 -20.82 -18.92
CA GLN A 23 5.30 -19.88 -17.95
C GLN A 23 5.29 -18.48 -18.56
N PRO A 24 4.85 -17.43 -17.83
CA PRO A 24 4.73 -16.10 -18.39
C PRO A 24 6.09 -15.71 -18.95
N GLN A 25 6.18 -15.70 -20.29
CA GLN A 25 7.38 -15.22 -20.97
C GLN A 25 7.55 -13.79 -20.49
N ARG A 26 8.70 -13.52 -19.87
CA ARG A 26 9.07 -12.21 -19.34
C ARG A 26 8.83 -11.19 -20.46
N ALA A 27 7.74 -10.43 -20.35
CA ALA A 27 7.50 -9.33 -21.27
C ALA A 27 8.67 -8.35 -21.08
N GLY A 28 9.26 -7.87 -22.19
CA GLY A 28 10.49 -7.07 -22.19
C GLY A 28 10.42 -5.70 -21.51
N ASN A 29 9.42 -5.45 -20.66
CA ASN A 29 9.12 -4.20 -19.95
C ASN A 29 9.23 -4.30 -18.41
N GLY A 30 9.77 -5.39 -17.86
CA GLY A 30 10.12 -5.51 -16.44
C GLY A 30 8.96 -5.75 -15.47
N TRP A 31 7.72 -5.35 -15.79
CA TRP A 31 6.53 -5.62 -14.97
C TRP A 31 5.61 -6.60 -15.69
N GLY A 32 5.58 -7.85 -15.22
CA GLY A 32 4.83 -8.94 -15.87
C GLY A 32 3.31 -8.85 -15.76
N VAL A 33 2.76 -7.95 -14.93
CA VAL A 33 1.32 -7.81 -14.68
C VAL A 33 0.88 -6.37 -14.94
N ARG A 34 -0.04 -6.17 -15.90
CA ARG A 34 -0.64 -4.85 -16.17
C ARG A 34 -1.86 -4.63 -15.28
N LEU A 35 -1.95 -3.45 -14.66
CA LEU A 35 -3.06 -3.12 -13.76
C LEU A 35 -4.43 -3.15 -14.46
N LEU A 36 -4.52 -2.62 -15.68
CA LEU A 36 -5.79 -2.61 -16.43
C LEU A 36 -6.28 -4.03 -16.73
N ASP A 37 -5.40 -4.92 -17.20
CA ASP A 37 -5.75 -6.32 -17.43
C ASP A 37 -6.27 -7.00 -16.15
N LEU A 38 -5.62 -6.71 -15.01
CA LEU A 38 -6.04 -7.26 -13.72
C LEU A 38 -7.40 -6.70 -13.27
N LEU A 39 -7.67 -5.42 -13.54
CA LEU A 39 -8.98 -4.82 -13.29
C LEU A 39 -10.04 -5.42 -14.22
N ASP A 40 -9.77 -5.66 -15.49
CA ASP A 40 -10.77 -6.20 -16.41
C ASP A 40 -11.11 -7.67 -16.11
N GLU A 41 -10.14 -8.45 -15.63
CA GLU A 41 -10.34 -9.85 -15.25
C GLU A 41 -11.18 -10.00 -13.97
N VAL A 42 -10.93 -9.15 -12.97
CA VAL A 42 -11.60 -9.27 -11.67
C VAL A 42 -12.90 -8.50 -11.71
N GLY A 43 -14.00 -9.23 -11.50
CA GLY A 43 -15.34 -8.67 -11.40
C GLY A 43 -15.53 -7.65 -10.26
N PRO A 44 -16.78 -7.28 -9.96
CA PRO A 44 -17.08 -6.31 -8.90
C PRO A 44 -16.44 -6.71 -7.57
N VAL A 45 -15.68 -5.80 -6.98
CA VAL A 45 -15.07 -5.96 -5.65
C VAL A 45 -15.75 -5.03 -4.64
N PRO A 46 -15.71 -5.34 -3.34
CA PRO A 46 -16.16 -4.40 -2.31
C PRO A 46 -15.46 -3.04 -2.43
N PRO A 47 -16.12 -1.94 -2.04
CA PRO A 47 -15.50 -0.60 -2.02
C PRO A 47 -14.20 -0.57 -1.23
N VAL A 48 -13.32 0.37 -1.60
CA VAL A 48 -12.01 0.56 -0.94
C VAL A 48 -11.17 -0.74 -0.94
N THR A 49 -11.28 -1.52 -2.01
CA THR A 49 -10.42 -2.67 -2.31
C THR A 49 -9.39 -2.26 -3.36
N ALA A 50 -8.11 -2.31 -2.98
CA ALA A 50 -6.98 -2.07 -3.86
C ALA A 50 -6.50 -3.36 -4.54
N PHE A 51 -5.91 -3.20 -5.72
CA PHE A 51 -5.34 -4.27 -6.51
C PHE A 51 -3.83 -4.26 -6.37
N LEU A 52 -3.24 -5.38 -5.93
CA LEU A 52 -1.80 -5.48 -5.71
C LEU A 52 -1.08 -6.10 -6.89
N GLY A 53 -1.60 -7.18 -7.45
CA GLY A 53 -0.90 -7.98 -8.47
C GLY A 53 -1.40 -9.41 -8.56
N ARG A 54 -0.52 -10.35 -8.92
CA ARG A 54 -0.81 -11.79 -9.00
C ARG A 54 0.09 -12.59 -8.09
N ALA A 55 -0.48 -13.52 -7.33
CA ALA A 55 0.27 -14.50 -6.57
C ALA A 55 0.93 -15.55 -7.48
N GLU A 56 1.79 -16.39 -6.91
CA GLU A 56 2.50 -17.46 -7.64
C GLU A 56 1.56 -18.48 -8.31
N ASP A 57 0.36 -18.68 -7.76
CA ASP A 57 -0.68 -19.54 -8.33
C ASP A 57 -1.45 -18.87 -9.49
N GLY A 58 -1.07 -17.63 -9.85
CA GLY A 58 -1.70 -16.81 -10.90
C GLY A 58 -2.95 -16.05 -10.45
N GLY A 59 -3.43 -16.29 -9.22
CA GLY A 59 -4.62 -15.64 -8.68
C GLY A 59 -4.41 -14.15 -8.39
N PRO A 60 -5.47 -13.31 -8.53
CA PRO A 60 -5.38 -11.90 -8.20
C PRO A 60 -5.18 -11.70 -6.69
N LEU A 61 -4.24 -10.84 -6.34
CA LEU A 61 -3.97 -10.43 -4.96
C LEU A 61 -4.59 -9.05 -4.71
N LEU A 62 -5.52 -8.99 -3.76
CA LEU A 62 -6.31 -7.79 -3.43
C LEU A 62 -6.15 -7.39 -1.96
N LEU A 63 -6.36 -6.11 -1.67
CA LEU A 63 -6.20 -5.51 -0.36
C LEU A 63 -7.43 -4.68 0.01
N ARG A 64 -8.22 -5.13 0.99
CA ARG A 64 -9.46 -4.44 1.40
C ARG A 64 -9.21 -3.60 2.65
N LEU A 65 -9.05 -2.28 2.48
CA LEU A 65 -8.68 -1.37 3.57
C LEU A 65 -9.79 -1.20 4.62
N VAL A 66 -11.06 -1.42 4.27
CA VAL A 66 -12.16 -1.36 5.25
C VAL A 66 -12.01 -2.40 6.37
N ASN A 67 -11.24 -3.47 6.15
CA ASN A 67 -10.97 -4.46 7.19
C ASN A 67 -9.98 -3.89 8.22
N PRO A 68 -10.31 -3.83 9.53
CA PRO A 68 -9.40 -3.36 10.57
C PRO A 68 -8.05 -4.10 10.60
N GLU A 69 -8.03 -5.38 10.25
CA GLU A 69 -6.80 -6.20 10.15
C GLU A 69 -5.91 -5.83 8.95
N VAL A 70 -6.34 -4.87 8.13
CA VAL A 70 -5.69 -4.43 6.88
C VAL A 70 -5.57 -2.91 6.79
N ALA A 71 -6.26 -2.16 7.64
CA ALA A 71 -6.49 -0.71 7.52
C ALA A 71 -5.21 0.13 7.33
N HIS A 72 -4.08 -0.37 7.81
CA HIS A 72 -2.77 0.25 7.64
C HIS A 72 -1.80 -0.73 6.99
N VAL A 73 -1.12 -0.27 5.93
CA VAL A 73 -0.23 -1.10 5.12
C VAL A 73 1.15 -0.47 5.01
N LEU A 74 2.17 -1.28 5.27
CA LEU A 74 3.57 -0.92 5.02
C LEU A 74 3.98 -1.40 3.64
N VAL A 75 4.69 -0.57 2.86
CA VAL A 75 5.33 -0.95 1.60
C VAL A 75 6.84 -0.74 1.73
N ALA A 76 7.60 -1.81 1.98
CA ALA A 76 9.04 -1.72 2.13
C ALA A 76 9.76 -2.14 0.84
N GLY A 77 10.81 -1.41 0.47
CA GLY A 77 11.66 -1.80 -0.66
C GLY A 77 12.66 -0.70 -0.98
N SER A 78 13.80 -1.09 -1.55
CA SER A 78 14.80 -0.15 -2.07
C SER A 78 14.24 0.69 -3.24
N GLY A 79 14.89 1.79 -3.60
CA GLY A 79 14.42 2.68 -4.68
C GLY A 79 14.16 2.00 -6.03
N THR A 80 14.84 0.89 -6.32
CA THR A 80 14.64 0.08 -7.55
C THR A 80 13.76 -1.16 -7.32
N GLY A 81 13.25 -1.35 -6.09
CA GLY A 81 12.40 -2.47 -5.70
C GLY A 81 10.93 -2.33 -6.13
N GLY A 82 10.56 -1.22 -6.76
CA GLY A 82 9.21 -1.00 -7.31
C GLY A 82 8.16 -0.54 -6.28
N ALA A 83 8.57 -0.14 -5.07
CA ALA A 83 7.64 0.31 -4.02
C ALA A 83 6.76 1.48 -4.48
N GLY A 84 7.35 2.53 -5.07
CA GLY A 84 6.60 3.68 -5.59
C GLY A 84 5.64 3.29 -6.72
N ALA A 85 6.06 2.40 -7.62
CA ALA A 85 5.20 1.89 -8.69
C ALA A 85 4.01 1.07 -8.16
N LEU A 86 4.23 0.22 -7.15
CA LEU A 86 3.15 -0.50 -6.46
C LEU A 86 2.21 0.47 -5.73
N MET A 87 2.73 1.49 -5.04
CA MET A 87 1.89 2.51 -4.38
C MET A 87 1.02 3.27 -5.39
N ARG A 88 1.58 3.66 -6.54
CA ARG A 88 0.81 4.28 -7.63
C ARG A 88 -0.26 3.32 -8.14
N ALA A 89 0.06 2.06 -8.38
CA ALA A 89 -0.90 1.06 -8.83
C ALA A 89 -2.05 0.89 -7.83
N ILE A 90 -1.74 0.86 -6.53
CA ILE A 90 -2.74 0.83 -5.46
C ILE A 90 -3.64 2.08 -5.51
N ALA A 91 -3.05 3.28 -5.54
CA ALA A 91 -3.80 4.54 -5.58
C ALA A 91 -4.72 4.63 -6.82
N ILE A 92 -4.19 4.28 -8.00
CA ILE A 92 -4.95 4.24 -9.26
C ILE A 92 -6.09 3.22 -9.18
N SER A 93 -5.82 2.01 -8.67
CA SER A 93 -6.85 0.96 -8.56
C SER A 93 -8.00 1.41 -7.66
N LEU A 94 -7.69 2.07 -6.54
CA LEU A 94 -8.70 2.61 -5.63
C LEU A 94 -9.51 3.72 -6.31
N ALA A 95 -8.86 4.65 -7.00
CA ALA A 95 -9.53 5.73 -7.70
C ALA A 95 -10.43 5.24 -8.85
N LEU A 96 -9.98 4.25 -9.62
CA LEU A 96 -10.75 3.66 -10.72
C LEU A 96 -11.96 2.85 -10.23
N ARG A 97 -11.89 2.30 -9.01
CA ARG A 97 -12.96 1.46 -8.44
C ARG A 97 -13.91 2.19 -7.51
N ASN A 98 -13.66 3.45 -7.17
CA ASN A 98 -14.46 4.19 -6.20
C ASN A 98 -14.80 5.59 -6.70
N ARG A 99 -15.98 6.09 -6.37
CA ARG A 99 -16.37 7.49 -6.62
C ARG A 99 -15.70 8.40 -5.58
N GLN A 100 -15.46 9.67 -5.93
CA GLN A 100 -14.88 10.66 -5.01
C GLN A 100 -15.69 10.85 -3.71
N ALA A 101 -17.02 10.74 -3.80
CA ALA A 101 -17.90 10.82 -2.62
C ALA A 101 -17.74 9.63 -1.65
N TRP A 102 -17.06 8.56 -2.08
CA TRP A 102 -16.84 7.35 -1.28
C TRP A 102 -15.38 7.21 -0.85
N LEU A 103 -14.44 7.71 -1.66
CA LEU A 103 -13.01 7.60 -1.41
C LEU A 103 -12.31 8.91 -1.81
N GLN A 104 -11.48 9.41 -0.91
CA GLN A 104 -10.55 10.50 -1.14
C GLN A 104 -9.13 10.06 -0.79
N VAL A 105 -8.15 10.73 -1.37
CA VAL A 105 -6.74 10.38 -1.28
C VAL A 105 -5.93 11.60 -0.82
N VAL A 106 -4.99 11.35 0.09
CA VAL A 106 -3.97 12.32 0.50
C VAL A 106 -2.62 11.74 0.11
N LEU A 107 -1.81 12.48 -0.65
CA LEU A 107 -0.48 12.04 -1.09
C LEU A 107 0.58 12.91 -0.43
N LEU A 108 1.35 12.30 0.48
CA LEU A 108 2.56 12.88 1.08
C LEU A 108 3.77 12.32 0.31
N ASP A 109 4.38 13.15 -0.54
CA ASP A 109 5.49 12.82 -1.44
C ASP A 109 6.68 13.75 -1.16
N LEU A 110 7.31 13.59 0.01
CA LEU A 110 8.37 14.50 0.47
C LEU A 110 9.61 14.47 -0.43
N ARG A 111 9.77 13.42 -1.25
CA ARG A 111 10.85 13.31 -2.23
C ARG A 111 10.44 13.69 -3.65
N GLY A 112 9.14 13.85 -3.93
CA GLY A 112 8.60 14.17 -5.26
C GLY A 112 8.80 13.09 -6.32
N GLN A 113 9.06 11.85 -5.91
CA GLN A 113 9.45 10.75 -6.82
C GLN A 113 8.30 9.77 -7.08
N SER A 114 7.36 9.64 -6.15
CA SER A 114 6.40 8.54 -6.18
C SER A 114 5.07 8.94 -6.80
N PHE A 115 4.58 10.15 -6.53
CA PHE A 115 3.19 10.52 -6.73
C PHE A 115 2.95 11.67 -7.68
N THR A 116 3.99 12.39 -8.12
CA THR A 116 3.90 13.45 -9.13
C THR A 116 3.01 13.10 -10.35
N PRO A 117 3.07 11.88 -10.93
CA PRO A 117 2.18 11.50 -12.04
C PRO A 117 0.68 11.48 -11.70
N LEU A 118 0.32 11.48 -10.42
CA LEU A 118 -1.05 11.44 -9.91
C LEU A 118 -1.59 12.84 -9.55
N ALA A 119 -0.88 13.93 -9.86
CA ALA A 119 -1.28 15.29 -9.49
C ALA A 119 -2.67 15.72 -10.02
N ALA A 120 -3.12 15.11 -11.12
CA ALA A 120 -4.43 15.36 -11.72
C ALA A 120 -5.54 14.39 -11.24
N LEU A 121 -5.25 13.54 -10.26
CA LEU A 121 -6.22 12.56 -9.78
C LEU A 121 -7.38 13.29 -9.07
N PRO A 122 -8.64 13.11 -9.50
CA PRO A 122 -9.75 13.91 -8.98
C PRO A 122 -10.16 13.51 -7.55
N HIS A 123 -9.61 12.41 -7.03
CA HIS A 123 -9.80 11.95 -5.65
C HIS A 123 -8.89 12.67 -4.65
N LEU A 124 -7.94 13.49 -5.11
CA LEU A 124 -7.05 14.24 -4.23
C LEU A 124 -7.86 15.20 -3.35
N LEU A 125 -7.76 15.01 -2.03
CA LEU A 125 -8.36 15.88 -1.03
C LEU A 125 -7.62 17.21 -0.90
N LEU A 126 -6.33 17.19 -1.23
CA LEU A 126 -5.40 18.30 -1.18
C LEU A 126 -4.30 18.09 -2.23
N PRO A 127 -3.66 19.16 -2.75
CA PRO A 127 -2.52 19.05 -3.66
C PRO A 127 -1.42 18.19 -3.04
N ILE A 128 -0.67 17.45 -3.86
CA ILE A 128 0.44 16.61 -3.39
C ILE A 128 1.34 17.40 -2.43
N VAL A 129 1.53 16.87 -1.23
CA VAL A 129 2.31 17.53 -0.19
C VAL A 129 3.75 17.08 -0.29
N GLN A 130 4.63 18.02 -0.60
CA GLN A 130 6.07 17.78 -0.77
C GLN A 130 6.91 18.45 0.32
N ASP A 131 6.26 19.07 1.31
CA ASP A 131 6.88 19.84 2.38
C ASP A 131 6.51 19.25 3.74
N ALA A 132 7.49 19.20 4.66
CA ALA A 132 7.34 18.55 5.96
C ALA A 132 6.38 19.28 6.90
N ASP A 133 6.37 20.62 6.89
CA ASP A 133 5.46 21.41 7.71
C ASP A 133 4.02 21.23 7.21
N ARG A 134 3.82 21.30 5.90
CA ARG A 134 2.51 21.03 5.30
C ARG A 134 2.04 19.58 5.53
N ALA A 135 2.97 18.63 5.56
CA ALA A 135 2.64 17.23 5.91
C ALA A 135 2.20 17.12 7.37
N THR A 136 2.85 17.85 8.27
CA THR A 136 2.44 17.95 9.68
C THR A 136 1.03 18.50 9.80
N ASP A 137 0.76 19.64 9.17
CA ASP A 137 -0.55 20.30 9.21
C ASP A 137 -1.65 19.41 8.63
N ALA A 138 -1.36 18.70 7.53
CA ALA A 138 -2.28 17.74 6.93
C ALA A 138 -2.61 16.58 7.89
N LEU A 139 -1.61 16.02 8.58
CA LEU A 139 -1.81 14.94 9.54
C LEU A 139 -2.60 15.40 10.77
N GLU A 140 -2.33 16.59 11.30
CA GLU A 140 -3.08 17.16 12.41
C GLU A 140 -4.55 17.41 12.02
N TRP A 141 -4.78 17.99 10.84
CA TRP A 141 -6.13 18.16 10.29
C TRP A 141 -6.87 16.83 10.10
N LEU A 142 -6.16 15.77 9.67
CA LEU A 142 -6.73 14.42 9.56
C LEU A 142 -7.09 13.84 10.94
N VAL A 143 -6.30 14.14 11.99
CA VAL A 143 -6.62 13.75 13.37
C VAL A 143 -7.86 14.47 13.88
N GLU A 144 -8.01 15.78 13.60
CA GLU A 144 -9.23 16.52 13.93
C GLU A 144 -10.45 15.96 13.19
N THR A 145 -10.28 15.68 11.90
CA THR A 145 -11.31 15.05 11.06
C THR A 145 -11.73 13.69 11.61
N MET A 146 -10.76 12.86 12.01
CA MET A 146 -10.99 11.56 12.66
C MET A 146 -11.84 11.71 13.92
N GLN A 147 -11.51 12.67 14.80
CA GLN A 147 -12.23 12.90 16.05
C GLN A 147 -13.66 13.39 15.79
N ALA A 148 -13.84 14.33 14.87
CA ALA A 148 -15.16 14.84 14.50
C ALA A 148 -16.05 13.75 13.88
N ARG A 149 -15.47 12.87 13.06
CA ARG A 149 -16.16 11.71 12.46
C ARG A 149 -16.55 10.67 13.49
N ARG A 150 -15.67 10.34 14.43
CA ARG A 150 -15.99 9.44 15.56
C ARG A 150 -17.17 9.96 16.37
N GLY A 151 -17.19 11.27 16.68
CA GLY A 151 -18.31 11.90 17.39
C GLY A 151 -19.64 11.79 16.65
N ARG A 152 -19.62 11.82 15.31
CA ARG A 152 -20.81 11.68 14.45
C ARG A 152 -21.10 10.25 13.98
N LYS A 153 -20.25 9.28 14.31
CA LYS A 153 -20.30 7.90 13.80
C LYS A 153 -20.28 7.82 12.27
N GLU A 154 -19.48 8.66 11.64
CA GLU A 154 -19.31 8.74 10.19
C GLU A 154 -17.99 8.12 9.75
N THR A 155 -17.99 7.44 8.59
CA THR A 155 -16.76 6.88 7.99
C THR A 155 -16.52 7.34 6.56
N LEU A 156 -17.52 7.99 5.94
CA LEU A 156 -17.47 8.41 4.54
C LEU A 156 -17.19 9.91 4.38
N PRO A 157 -16.55 10.32 3.27
CA PRO A 157 -15.78 9.47 2.36
C PRO A 157 -14.59 8.81 3.08
N HIS A 158 -14.24 7.58 2.73
CA HIS A 158 -13.01 6.97 3.22
C HIS A 158 -11.81 7.80 2.76
N ILE A 159 -10.83 8.03 3.64
CA ILE A 159 -9.61 8.77 3.31
C ILE A 159 -8.45 7.80 3.34
N VAL A 160 -7.72 7.67 2.23
CA VAL A 160 -6.49 6.88 2.17
C VAL A 160 -5.30 7.81 2.06
N ILE A 161 -4.45 7.78 3.09
CA ILE A 161 -3.25 8.58 3.18
C ILE A 161 -2.09 7.74 2.64
N PHE A 162 -1.38 8.24 1.64
CA PHE A 162 -0.17 7.65 1.12
C PHE A 162 1.05 8.44 1.59
N VAL A 163 2.07 7.74 2.06
CA VAL A 163 3.35 8.33 2.48
C VAL A 163 4.47 7.70 1.67
N ASP A 164 5.18 8.48 0.85
CA ASP A 164 6.25 7.98 -0.03
C ASP A 164 7.48 7.48 0.74
N GLU A 165 7.78 8.10 1.88
CA GLU A 165 8.90 7.74 2.75
C GLU A 165 8.58 8.06 4.21
N LEU A 166 8.16 7.03 4.94
CA LEU A 166 7.78 7.13 6.34
C LEU A 166 8.92 7.61 7.24
N ALA A 167 10.17 7.20 6.95
CA ALA A 167 11.32 7.62 7.74
C ALA A 167 11.57 9.13 7.61
N GLU A 168 11.45 9.68 6.41
CA GLU A 168 11.63 11.11 6.17
C GLU A 168 10.49 11.92 6.78
N LEU A 169 9.25 11.41 6.73
CA LEU A 169 8.13 12.04 7.42
C LEU A 169 8.37 12.13 8.93
N VAL A 170 8.76 11.03 9.59
CA VAL A 170 8.97 11.01 11.04
C VAL A 170 10.16 11.86 11.45
N ASN A 171 11.25 11.85 10.68
CA ASN A 171 12.46 12.61 11.00
C ASN A 171 12.33 14.11 10.66
N GLY A 172 11.78 14.43 9.50
CA GLY A 172 11.72 15.79 8.96
C GLY A 172 10.60 16.63 9.56
N ALA A 173 9.44 16.03 9.84
CA ALA A 173 8.25 16.73 10.32
C ALA A 173 8.17 16.82 11.87
N GLY A 174 9.15 16.23 12.56
CA GLY A 174 9.32 16.35 14.01
C GLY A 174 8.22 15.69 14.84
N GLN A 175 8.16 16.08 16.13
CA GLN A 175 7.33 15.43 17.13
C GLN A 175 5.82 15.55 16.86
N ARG A 176 5.38 16.67 16.27
CA ARG A 176 3.96 16.94 15.97
C ARG A 176 3.42 15.92 14.97
N ALA A 177 4.12 15.73 13.84
CA ALA A 177 3.74 14.74 12.85
C ALA A 177 3.78 13.31 13.39
N ALA A 178 4.79 12.97 14.19
CA ALA A 178 4.89 11.65 14.82
C ALA A 178 3.68 11.35 15.74
N VAL A 179 3.26 12.33 16.55
CA VAL A 179 2.08 12.21 17.42
C VAL A 179 0.79 12.07 16.60
N ALA A 180 0.62 12.89 15.56
CA ALA A 180 -0.56 12.83 14.70
C ALA A 180 -0.65 11.48 13.95
N LEU A 181 0.46 11.05 13.36
CA LEU A 181 0.59 9.76 12.69
C LEU A 181 0.24 8.59 13.62
N HIS A 182 0.78 8.59 14.85
CA HIS A 182 0.51 7.54 15.82
C HIS A 182 -0.96 7.47 16.24
N ARG A 183 -1.65 8.61 16.33
CA ARG A 183 -3.10 8.66 16.56
C ARG A 183 -3.89 8.08 15.38
N LEU A 184 -3.53 8.46 14.15
CA LEU A 184 -4.18 7.94 12.94
C LEU A 184 -3.99 6.44 12.79
N LEU A 185 -2.80 5.91 13.11
CA LEU A 185 -2.51 4.48 13.07
C LEU A 185 -3.27 3.65 14.11
N GLN A 186 -3.56 4.22 15.28
CA GLN A 186 -4.33 3.52 16.31
C GLN A 186 -5.83 3.58 16.05
N HIS A 187 -6.31 4.71 15.53
CA HIS A 187 -7.71 5.08 15.63
C HIS A 187 -8.36 5.47 14.30
N GLY A 188 -7.58 5.60 13.23
CA GLY A 188 -8.06 6.08 11.93
C GLY A 188 -9.11 5.18 11.31
N HIS A 189 -8.93 3.86 11.39
CA HIS A 189 -9.81 2.89 10.73
C HIS A 189 -11.28 3.01 11.18
N GLU A 190 -11.53 3.32 12.46
CA GLU A 190 -12.88 3.53 13.01
C GLU A 190 -13.57 4.76 12.42
N ALA A 191 -12.82 5.73 11.88
CA ALA A 191 -13.32 6.93 11.21
C ALA A 191 -13.22 6.84 9.67
N GLY A 192 -12.91 5.64 9.15
CA GLY A 192 -12.70 5.40 7.73
C GLY A 192 -11.41 6.01 7.16
N ILE A 193 -10.41 6.25 8.00
CA ILE A 193 -9.10 6.79 7.60
C ILE A 193 -8.05 5.67 7.62
N HIS A 194 -7.39 5.47 6.49
CA HIS A 194 -6.46 4.38 6.22
C HIS A 194 -5.09 4.94 5.84
N LEU A 195 -4.02 4.19 6.11
CA LEU A 195 -2.65 4.63 5.82
C LEU A 195 -1.92 3.57 4.99
N ILE A 196 -1.30 3.99 3.89
CA ILE A 196 -0.37 3.18 3.11
C ILE A 196 0.97 3.91 3.08
N ALA A 197 1.94 3.42 3.84
CA ALA A 197 3.22 4.09 4.02
C ALA A 197 4.34 3.25 3.42
N ALA A 198 5.18 3.88 2.59
CA ALA A 198 6.40 3.27 2.10
C ALA A 198 7.62 3.62 2.93
N THR A 199 8.63 2.77 2.89
CA THR A 199 9.96 3.08 3.45
C THR A 199 11.05 2.30 2.72
N GLN A 200 12.16 2.99 2.46
CA GLN A 200 13.38 2.34 1.98
C GLN A 200 14.31 1.90 3.11
N ARG A 201 14.07 2.39 4.34
CA ARG A 201 14.89 2.13 5.54
C ARG A 201 14.02 1.61 6.68
N PRO A 202 13.38 0.43 6.54
CA PRO A 202 12.56 -0.15 7.59
C PRO A 202 13.31 -0.38 8.91
N ALA A 203 14.63 -0.55 8.92
CA ALA A 203 15.46 -0.69 10.12
C ALA A 203 15.79 0.65 10.81
N ALA A 204 15.33 1.79 10.28
CA ALA A 204 15.59 3.09 10.89
C ALA A 204 15.06 3.14 12.35
N PRO A 205 15.86 3.59 13.34
CA PRO A 205 15.45 3.58 14.75
C PRO A 205 14.11 4.27 15.02
N ALA A 206 13.85 5.38 14.33
CA ALA A 206 12.60 6.16 14.44
C ALA A 206 11.34 5.38 14.02
N LEU A 207 11.48 4.31 13.23
CA LEU A 207 10.36 3.50 12.75
C LEU A 207 10.11 2.25 13.60
N SER A 208 11.10 1.82 14.39
CA SER A 208 11.06 0.55 15.12
C SER A 208 9.75 0.35 15.91
N THR A 209 9.33 1.34 16.69
CA THR A 209 8.08 1.29 17.47
C THR A 209 6.83 1.28 16.58
N LEU A 210 6.82 2.04 15.49
CA LEU A 210 5.68 2.13 14.59
C LEU A 210 5.42 0.81 13.86
N LEU A 211 6.48 0.18 13.36
CA LEU A 211 6.38 -1.04 12.55
C LEU A 211 5.84 -2.24 13.33
N HIS A 212 6.21 -2.40 14.60
CA HIS A 212 5.79 -3.55 15.41
C HIS A 212 4.30 -3.54 15.79
N GLY A 213 3.66 -2.37 15.85
CA GLY A 213 2.31 -2.25 16.41
C GLY A 213 1.18 -1.94 15.43
N HIS A 214 1.47 -1.35 14.27
CA HIS A 214 0.42 -0.65 13.51
C HIS A 214 0.27 -1.07 12.04
N PHE A 215 1.12 -1.95 11.53
CA PHE A 215 1.09 -2.38 10.13
C PHE A 215 0.87 -3.90 10.04
N PRO A 216 -0.39 -4.37 10.14
CA PRO A 216 -0.74 -5.79 10.09
C PRO A 216 -0.49 -6.41 8.70
N VAL A 217 -0.52 -5.59 7.65
CA VAL A 217 -0.14 -5.99 6.29
C VAL A 217 1.13 -5.28 5.87
N ARG A 218 2.11 -6.05 5.41
CA ARG A 218 3.40 -5.53 4.95
C ARG A 218 3.73 -6.11 3.58
N LEU A 219 3.93 -5.24 2.61
CA LEU A 219 4.31 -5.57 1.23
C LEU A 219 5.79 -5.28 1.08
N VAL A 220 6.60 -6.33 0.97
CA VAL A 220 8.06 -6.22 1.03
C VAL A 220 8.66 -6.62 -0.31
N GLY A 221 9.23 -5.65 -1.01
CA GLY A 221 9.99 -5.84 -2.24
C GLY A 221 11.48 -6.02 -1.95
N ARG A 222 12.31 -5.80 -2.98
CA ARG A 222 13.77 -5.97 -2.87
C ARG A 222 14.39 -5.00 -1.86
N LEU A 223 15.07 -5.53 -0.86
CA LEU A 223 15.88 -4.80 0.13
C LEU A 223 17.37 -5.16 -0.01
N THR A 224 18.24 -4.34 0.56
CA THR A 224 19.70 -4.45 0.37
C THR A 224 20.41 -5.26 1.45
N SER A 225 19.74 -5.58 2.56
CA SER A 225 20.31 -6.36 3.66
C SER A 225 19.27 -7.24 4.35
N ALA A 226 19.74 -8.28 5.04
CA ALA A 226 18.91 -9.16 5.85
C ALA A 226 18.29 -8.44 7.06
N GLU A 227 18.97 -7.44 7.60
CA GLU A 227 18.47 -6.59 8.70
C GLU A 227 17.25 -5.78 8.26
N GLU A 228 17.33 -5.12 7.09
CA GLU A 228 16.21 -4.37 6.52
C GLU A 228 15.04 -5.32 6.18
N ALA A 229 15.34 -6.50 5.61
CA ALA A 229 14.36 -7.54 5.33
C ALA A 229 13.63 -8.02 6.61
N GLN A 230 14.37 -8.23 7.70
CA GLN A 230 13.81 -8.61 8.98
C GLN A 230 12.96 -7.49 9.58
N ALA A 231 13.43 -6.25 9.56
CA ALA A 231 12.68 -5.10 10.05
C ALA A 231 11.35 -4.91 9.29
N ALA A 232 11.41 -5.02 7.95
CA ALA A 232 10.24 -4.92 7.09
C ALA A 232 9.24 -6.07 7.32
N THR A 233 9.69 -7.31 7.27
CA THR A 233 8.80 -8.48 7.35
C THR A 233 8.39 -8.84 8.78
N GLY A 234 9.13 -8.37 9.79
CA GLY A 234 8.98 -8.78 11.19
C GLY A 234 9.45 -10.22 11.44
N ARG A 235 10.18 -10.82 10.50
CA ARG A 235 10.63 -12.22 10.56
C ARG A 235 12.07 -12.34 10.10
N ALA A 236 12.88 -13.04 10.89
CA ALA A 236 14.20 -13.46 10.44
C ALA A 236 14.06 -14.44 9.26
N GLN A 237 15.03 -14.42 8.34
CA GLN A 237 15.11 -15.35 7.21
C GLN A 237 13.84 -15.38 6.33
N SER A 238 13.23 -14.21 6.12
CA SER A 238 12.01 -14.08 5.33
C SER A 238 12.23 -14.35 3.82
N GLY A 239 13.48 -14.35 3.37
CA GLY A 239 13.82 -14.47 1.95
C GLY A 239 13.55 -13.19 1.16
N ALA A 240 13.17 -12.09 1.84
CA ALA A 240 12.95 -10.80 1.18
C ALA A 240 14.26 -10.20 0.63
N GLU A 241 15.41 -10.55 1.21
CA GLU A 241 16.74 -10.23 0.72
C GLU A 241 17.10 -10.95 -0.60
N GLN A 242 16.34 -11.99 -0.97
CA GLN A 242 16.53 -12.77 -2.20
C GLN A 242 15.56 -12.36 -3.32
N ILE A 243 14.77 -11.30 -3.12
CA ILE A 243 13.86 -10.76 -4.13
C ILE A 243 14.69 -10.05 -5.21
N HIS A 244 14.44 -10.35 -6.48
CA HIS A 244 15.26 -9.84 -7.59
C HIS A 244 14.87 -8.41 -8.01
N GLY A 245 13.73 -7.91 -7.55
CA GLY A 245 13.19 -6.60 -7.89
C GLY A 245 12.13 -6.70 -8.99
N TYR A 246 11.97 -5.64 -9.79
CA TYR A 246 11.10 -5.66 -10.98
C TYR A 246 9.63 -6.06 -10.69
N GLY A 247 9.11 -5.58 -9.56
CA GLY A 247 7.73 -5.87 -9.16
C GLY A 247 7.54 -7.22 -8.45
N GLU A 248 8.59 -7.96 -8.11
CA GLU A 248 8.49 -9.08 -7.16
C GLU A 248 8.33 -8.55 -5.72
N PHE A 249 7.34 -9.07 -4.99
CA PHE A 249 7.07 -8.73 -3.59
C PHE A 249 6.68 -9.96 -2.77
N ILE A 250 6.85 -9.85 -1.46
CA ILE A 250 6.27 -10.73 -0.45
C ILE A 250 5.21 -9.93 0.32
N ALA A 251 3.97 -10.40 0.32
CA ALA A 251 2.93 -9.93 1.22
C ALA A 251 2.99 -10.72 2.54
N VAL A 252 3.22 -10.02 3.65
CA VAL A 252 3.12 -10.55 5.01
C VAL A 252 1.82 -10.06 5.61
N ALA A 253 0.90 -10.98 5.92
CA ALA A 253 -0.38 -10.67 6.55
C ALA A 253 -0.89 -11.87 7.36
N ALA A 254 -1.39 -11.60 8.57
CA ALA A 254 -1.92 -12.61 9.50
C ALA A 254 -1.05 -13.89 9.60
N GLY A 255 0.25 -13.68 9.74
CA GLY A 255 1.22 -14.75 9.89
C GLY A 255 1.55 -15.55 8.62
N ARG A 256 0.93 -15.23 7.47
CA ARG A 256 1.24 -15.83 6.17
C ARG A 256 2.14 -14.93 5.34
N MET A 257 2.96 -15.57 4.51
CA MET A 257 3.82 -14.92 3.53
C MET A 257 3.42 -15.41 2.15
N THR A 258 3.07 -14.49 1.27
CA THR A 258 2.63 -14.80 -0.10
C THR A 258 3.50 -14.03 -1.07
N ARG A 259 4.22 -14.74 -1.94
CA ARG A 259 4.96 -14.12 -3.04
C ARG A 259 3.98 -13.70 -4.13
N PHE A 260 4.21 -12.52 -4.69
CA PHE A 260 3.38 -12.00 -5.78
C PHE A 260 4.17 -11.09 -6.71
N GLN A 261 3.74 -11.05 -7.96
CA GLN A 261 4.16 -10.06 -8.94
C GLN A 261 3.19 -8.89 -8.89
N ALA A 262 3.68 -7.73 -8.48
CA ALA A 262 2.92 -6.50 -8.40
C ALA A 262 2.42 -6.06 -9.79
N ALA A 263 1.20 -5.52 -9.80
CA ALA A 263 0.63 -4.87 -10.96
C ALA A 263 1.34 -3.53 -11.19
N GLY A 264 1.83 -3.34 -12.41
CA GLY A 264 2.40 -2.08 -12.87
C GLY A 264 1.42 -1.32 -13.77
N TRP A 265 1.58 -0.01 -13.80
CA TRP A 265 1.06 0.83 -14.87
C TRP A 265 2.22 1.10 -15.84
N MET A 266 2.11 0.63 -17.10
CA MET A 266 3.06 0.84 -18.20
C MET A 266 3.28 2.36 -18.40
N LEU A 267 4.45 2.98 -18.60
CA LEU A 267 5.81 2.62 -19.01
C LEU A 267 6.82 3.16 -17.97
N GLU A 268 7.66 2.31 -17.36
CA GLU A 268 9.02 2.73 -16.95
C GLU A 268 10.00 2.18 -17.99
N ALA A 269 9.81 2.60 -19.24
CA ALA A 269 10.80 2.40 -20.27
C ALA A 269 11.78 3.59 -20.20
N GLY A 270 12.96 3.35 -19.64
CA GLY A 270 14.08 4.29 -19.68
C GLY A 270 14.26 5.13 -18.42
N VAL A 271 15.12 4.65 -17.53
CA VAL A 271 16.14 5.48 -16.89
C VAL A 271 17.49 4.90 -17.29
#